data_AF-A0A1G8JJE6-F1
#
_entry.id   AF-A0A1G8JJE6-F1
#
_cell.length_a   1.000
_cell.length_b   1.000
_cell.length_c   1.000
_cell.angle_alpha   90.00
_cell.angle_beta   90.00
_cell.angle_gamma   90.00
#
_symmetry.space_group_name_H-M   'P 1'
#
loop_
_entity.id
_entity.type
_entity.pdbx_description
1 polymer ?
#
loop_
_entity_poly.entity_id
_entity_poly.type
_entity_poly.pdbx_seq_one_letter_code
_entity_poly.pdbx_strand_id
1 'polypeptide(L)'
;MKNLFLFLLICAFTSPIFAQIVELDTVVVRPIKYKYIYEVVDEDIDQSVKDLQIKLAKFDVTKEEYYSDEYDSYNVSFYIPKGYAVATYDEDGKLLRTIERYKNVKLPLSVSKALVERFPNWAVDKDIYKVSYSEPEWESKKTYKLKLTNGEKTIRVKTDQDGNFL
;
A
#
# COMPACT_ATOMS: atom_id res chain seq x y z
N MET A 1 71.33 -23.10 5.02
CA MET A 1 69.86 -23.29 4.88
C MET A 1 69.03 -22.78 6.06
N LYS A 2 69.62 -22.40 7.21
CA LYS A 2 68.86 -21.92 8.38
C LYS A 2 68.39 -20.46 8.25
N ASN A 3 69.12 -19.63 7.49
CA ASN A 3 68.83 -18.21 7.34
C ASN A 3 67.77 -17.90 6.25
N LEU A 4 67.47 -18.87 5.38
CA LEU A 4 66.47 -18.73 4.32
C LEU A 4 65.04 -18.88 4.88
N PHE A 5 64.86 -19.74 5.88
CA PHE A 5 63.59 -19.94 6.58
C PHE A 5 63.15 -18.69 7.35
N LEU A 6 64.10 -17.93 7.89
CA LEU A 6 63.79 -16.71 8.65
C LEU A 6 63.29 -15.58 7.74
N PHE A 7 63.78 -15.51 6.50
CA PHE A 7 63.37 -14.48 5.53
C PHE A 7 61.95 -14.71 5.00
N LEU A 8 61.58 -15.98 4.77
CA LEU A 8 60.23 -16.35 4.31
C LEU A 8 59.14 -16.04 5.35
N LEU A 9 59.49 -16.08 6.63
CA LEU A 9 58.57 -15.80 7.74
C LEU A 9 58.26 -14.29 7.88
N ILE A 10 59.18 -13.42 7.47
CA ILE A 10 59.00 -11.96 7.53
C ILE A 10 58.13 -11.46 6.37
N CYS A 11 58.28 -12.03 5.16
CA CYS A 11 57.44 -11.65 4.02
C CYS A 11 55.95 -12.03 4.22
N ALA A 12 55.66 -13.15 4.89
CA ALA A 12 54.30 -13.58 5.19
C ALA A 12 53.56 -12.68 6.20
N PHE A 13 54.27 -11.82 6.94
CA PHE A 13 53.69 -10.95 7.97
C PHE A 13 53.28 -9.56 7.45
N THR A 14 53.50 -9.28 6.16
CA THR A 14 53.24 -7.96 5.56
C THR A 14 52.04 -7.93 4.61
N SER A 15 51.09 -8.83 4.77
CA SER A 15 49.81 -8.75 4.07
C SER A 15 49.01 -7.57 4.64
N PRO A 16 48.82 -6.43 3.94
CA PRO A 16 47.84 -5.45 4.39
C PRO A 16 46.48 -6.12 4.33
N ILE A 17 45.81 -6.18 5.47
CA ILE A 17 44.39 -6.50 5.56
C ILE A 17 43.67 -5.41 4.77
N PHE A 18 43.32 -5.69 3.51
CA PHE A 18 42.42 -4.84 2.75
C PHE A 18 41.04 -4.95 3.40
N ALA A 19 40.76 -4.10 4.38
CA ALA A 19 39.40 -3.81 4.79
C ALA A 19 38.75 -3.05 3.62
N GLN A 20 37.92 -3.72 2.83
CA GLN A 20 37.09 -3.03 1.86
C GLN A 20 36.13 -2.12 2.64
N ILE A 21 36.31 -0.80 2.48
CA ILE A 21 35.29 0.16 2.89
C ILE A 21 34.15 -0.01 1.88
N VAL A 22 33.10 -0.72 2.29
CA VAL A 22 31.86 -0.79 1.51
C VAL A 22 31.18 0.56 1.66
N GLU A 23 31.31 1.39 0.63
CA GLU A 23 30.51 2.61 0.50
C GLU A 23 29.08 2.16 0.20
N LEU A 24 28.21 2.25 1.21
CA LEU A 24 26.79 1.96 1.04
C LEU A 24 26.16 3.11 0.25
N ASP A 25 25.45 2.77 -0.82
CA ASP A 25 24.66 3.74 -1.56
C ASP A 25 23.76 4.51 -0.59
N THR A 26 23.71 5.82 -0.76
CA THR A 26 22.84 6.68 0.04
C THR A 26 21.38 6.28 -0.22
N VAL A 27 20.76 5.65 0.78
CA VAL A 27 19.33 5.36 0.74
C VAL A 27 18.59 6.67 0.90
N VAL A 28 18.02 7.17 -0.20
CA VAL A 28 17.08 8.30 -0.13
C VAL A 28 15.82 7.82 0.60
N VAL A 29 15.77 8.11 1.91
CA VAL A 29 14.59 7.87 2.73
C VAL A 29 13.52 8.84 2.27
N ARG A 30 12.59 8.37 1.44
CA ARG A 30 11.40 9.15 1.07
C ARG A 30 10.42 9.10 2.24
N PRO A 31 9.81 10.23 2.64
CA PRO A 31 8.73 10.22 3.60
C PRO A 31 7.54 9.48 2.99
N ILE A 32 7.46 8.18 3.27
CA ILE A 32 6.28 7.37 3.00
C ILE A 32 5.19 7.82 3.97
N LYS A 33 3.96 7.96 3.47
CA LYS A 33 2.78 8.26 4.27
C LYS A 33 2.40 7.04 5.13
N TYR A 34 3.21 6.74 6.14
CA TYR A 34 3.17 5.51 6.92
C TYR A 34 1.85 5.29 7.67
N LYS A 35 1.23 6.36 8.19
CA LYS A 35 -0.07 6.29 8.87
C LYS A 35 -1.16 5.80 7.92
N TYR A 36 -1.19 6.35 6.70
CA TYR A 36 -2.08 5.85 5.66
C TYR A 36 -1.80 4.39 5.32
N ILE A 37 -0.53 4.00 5.13
CA ILE A 37 -0.20 2.59 4.83
C ILE A 37 -0.70 1.67 5.94
N TYR A 38 -0.42 2.02 7.20
CA TYR A 38 -0.81 1.25 8.37
C TYR A 38 -2.33 1.05 8.43
N GLU A 39 -3.10 2.09 8.12
CA GLU A 39 -4.56 2.01 8.26
C GLU A 39 -5.28 1.47 7.03
N VAL A 40 -4.71 1.62 5.84
CA VAL A 40 -5.41 1.35 4.58
C VAL A 40 -4.92 0.09 3.88
N VAL A 41 -3.62 -0.21 3.96
CA VAL A 41 -3.01 -1.28 3.17
C VAL A 41 -3.06 -2.60 3.94
N ASP A 42 -4.12 -3.36 3.69
CA ASP A 42 -4.29 -4.68 4.30
C ASP A 42 -3.46 -5.77 3.60
N GLU A 43 -3.17 -6.87 4.30
CA GLU A 43 -2.51 -8.02 3.70
C GLU A 43 -3.41 -8.75 2.70
N ASP A 44 -4.67 -8.97 3.09
CA ASP A 44 -5.63 -9.83 2.39
C ASP A 44 -6.59 -9.06 1.46
N ILE A 45 -6.03 -8.24 0.57
CA ILE A 45 -6.76 -7.52 -0.47
C ILE A 45 -6.22 -7.85 -1.87
N ASP A 46 -6.90 -7.37 -2.91
CA ASP A 46 -6.44 -7.49 -4.29
C ASP A 46 -5.07 -6.80 -4.49
N GLN A 47 -4.12 -7.49 -5.10
CA GLN A 47 -2.76 -6.98 -5.30
C GLN A 47 -2.74 -5.67 -6.09
N SER A 48 -3.60 -5.50 -7.10
CA SER A 48 -3.66 -4.27 -7.89
C SER A 48 -4.13 -3.06 -7.08
N VAL A 49 -4.98 -3.30 -6.07
CA VAL A 49 -5.41 -2.27 -5.12
C VAL A 49 -4.26 -1.92 -4.18
N LYS A 50 -3.60 -2.93 -3.61
CA LYS A 50 -2.43 -2.74 -2.74
C LYS A 50 -1.32 -1.95 -3.45
N ASP A 51 -1.00 -2.29 -4.69
CA ASP A 51 0.03 -1.59 -5.47
C ASP A 51 -0.34 -0.13 -5.72
N LEU A 52 -1.62 0.16 -6.00
CA LEU A 52 -2.11 1.53 -6.17
C LEU A 52 -2.01 2.34 -4.86
N GLN A 53 -2.39 1.75 -3.73
CA GLN A 53 -2.32 2.39 -2.42
C GLN A 53 -0.87 2.66 -2.01
N ILE A 54 0.04 1.73 -2.26
CA ILE A 54 1.49 1.93 -2.04
C ILE A 54 2.02 3.04 -2.95
N LYS A 55 1.60 3.09 -4.22
CA LYS A 55 1.97 4.15 -5.15
C LYS A 55 1.51 5.52 -4.65
N LEU A 56 0.25 5.63 -4.21
CA LEU A 56 -0.32 6.84 -3.62
C LEU A 56 0.47 7.28 -2.38
N ALA A 57 0.80 6.35 -1.49
CA ALA A 57 1.55 6.63 -0.27
C ALA A 57 3.00 7.08 -0.51
N LYS A 58 3.58 6.74 -1.66
CA LYS A 58 4.92 7.15 -2.09
C LYS A 58 4.92 8.43 -2.94
N PHE A 59 3.75 8.86 -3.41
CA PHE A 59 3.63 10.02 -4.26
C PHE A 59 4.01 11.30 -3.50
N ASP A 60 4.76 12.17 -4.16
CA ASP A 60 5.31 13.39 -3.58
C ASP A 60 4.96 14.56 -4.50
N VAL A 61 3.86 15.25 -4.17
CA VAL A 61 3.32 16.34 -5.00
C VAL A 61 4.28 17.53 -5.12
N THR A 62 5.16 17.72 -4.12
CA THR A 62 6.13 18.84 -4.09
C THR A 62 7.21 18.73 -5.16
N LYS A 63 7.33 17.57 -5.81
CA LYS A 63 8.32 17.28 -6.86
C LYS A 63 7.75 17.34 -8.27
N GLU A 64 6.47 17.65 -8.40
CA GLU A 64 5.79 17.67 -9.69
C GLU A 64 5.94 19.05 -10.35
N GLU A 65 6.03 19.09 -11.68
CA GLU A 65 6.24 20.34 -12.43
C GLU A 65 5.10 21.36 -12.24
N TYR A 66 3.90 20.88 -11.90
CA TYR A 66 2.72 21.70 -11.66
C TYR A 66 2.59 22.18 -10.21
N TYR A 67 3.55 21.87 -9.35
CA TYR A 67 3.57 22.34 -7.97
C TYR A 67 3.83 23.86 -7.90
N SER A 68 3.06 24.52 -7.03
CA SER A 68 3.11 25.94 -6.71
C SER A 68 2.78 26.16 -5.21
N ASP A 69 3.57 26.97 -4.53
CA ASP A 69 3.30 27.36 -3.13
C ASP A 69 2.07 28.27 -2.98
N GLU A 70 1.40 28.65 -4.08
CA GLU A 70 0.16 29.43 -4.06
C GLU A 70 -1.11 28.60 -3.81
N TYR A 71 -1.03 27.26 -3.83
CA TYR A 71 -2.19 26.38 -3.66
C TYR A 71 -2.24 25.73 -2.27
N ASP A 72 -3.34 25.95 -1.55
CA ASP A 72 -3.58 25.33 -0.23
C ASP A 72 -3.64 23.79 -0.28
N SER A 73 -4.03 23.21 -1.42
CA SER A 73 -4.15 21.76 -1.56
C SER A 73 -4.12 21.25 -2.99
N TYR A 74 -3.73 19.98 -3.13
CA TYR A 74 -3.61 19.28 -4.40
C TYR A 74 -4.46 18.02 -4.40
N ASN A 75 -5.30 17.86 -5.42
CA ASN A 75 -6.06 16.64 -5.63
C ASN A 75 -5.43 15.81 -6.74
N VAL A 76 -4.91 14.63 -6.39
CA VAL A 76 -4.22 13.73 -7.31
C VAL A 76 -5.04 12.47 -7.46
N SER A 77 -5.35 12.12 -8.71
CA SER A 77 -6.14 10.94 -9.05
C SER A 77 -5.24 9.82 -9.58
N PHE A 78 -5.35 8.65 -8.98
CA PHE A 78 -4.65 7.43 -9.36
C PHE A 78 -5.65 6.42 -9.91
N TYR A 79 -5.33 5.80 -11.04
CA TYR A 79 -6.23 4.91 -11.75
C TYR A 79 -5.62 3.53 -11.97
N ILE A 80 -6.47 2.52 -11.86
CA ILE A 80 -6.24 1.14 -12.33
C ILE A 80 -7.49 0.69 -13.11
N PRO A 81 -7.40 -0.36 -13.94
CA PRO A 81 -8.59 -0.84 -14.68
C PRO A 81 -9.78 -1.19 -13.77
N LYS A 82 -9.50 -1.61 -12.52
CA LYS A 82 -10.52 -1.98 -11.54
C LYS A 82 -11.05 -0.81 -10.69
N GLY A 83 -10.51 0.41 -10.79
CA GLY A 83 -10.91 1.49 -9.89
C GLY A 83 -9.98 2.69 -9.85
N TYR A 84 -10.16 3.51 -8.83
CA TYR A 84 -9.38 4.73 -8.66
C TYR A 84 -9.25 5.12 -7.18
N ALA A 85 -8.25 5.94 -6.89
CA ALA A 85 -8.04 6.61 -5.63
C ALA A 85 -7.82 8.10 -5.89
N VAL A 86 -8.48 8.96 -5.12
CA VAL A 86 -8.23 10.41 -5.12
C VAL A 86 -7.60 10.77 -3.78
N ALA A 87 -6.41 11.35 -3.82
CA ALA A 87 -5.69 11.83 -2.65
C ALA A 87 -5.70 13.35 -2.63
N THR A 88 -5.98 13.94 -1.47
CA THR A 88 -5.76 15.37 -1.23
C THR A 88 -4.50 15.55 -0.41
N TYR A 89 -3.54 16.31 -0.93
CA TYR A 89 -2.33 16.73 -0.23
C TYR A 89 -2.42 18.21 0.13
N ASP A 90 -1.78 18.65 1.21
CA ASP A 90 -1.57 20.09 1.49
C ASP A 90 -0.36 20.64 0.71
N GLU A 91 -0.08 21.93 0.91
CA GLU A 91 1.07 22.64 0.34
C GLU A 91 2.43 21.97 0.67
N ASP A 92 2.55 21.34 1.84
CA ASP A 92 3.76 20.64 2.29
C ASP A 92 3.85 19.19 1.73
N GLY A 93 2.85 18.75 0.96
CA GLY A 93 2.77 17.41 0.41
C GLY A 93 2.38 16.32 1.42
N LYS A 94 1.84 16.72 2.56
CA LYS A 94 1.23 15.84 3.56
C LYS A 94 -0.12 15.34 3.04
N LEU A 95 -0.42 14.07 3.28
CA LEU A 95 -1.68 13.46 2.85
C LEU A 95 -2.79 13.77 3.85
N LEU A 96 -3.77 14.57 3.45
CA LEU A 96 -4.91 14.97 4.27
C LEU A 96 -6.05 13.94 4.22
N ARG A 97 -6.40 13.45 3.03
CA ARG A 97 -7.50 12.49 2.85
C ARG A 97 -7.36 11.65 1.60
N THR A 98 -7.98 10.48 1.60
CA THR A 98 -8.22 9.69 0.40
C THR A 98 -9.68 9.27 0.26
N ILE A 99 -10.12 9.18 -0.98
CA ILE A 99 -11.40 8.56 -1.37
C ILE A 99 -11.10 7.57 -2.47
N GLU A 100 -11.38 6.31 -2.21
CA GLU A 100 -11.01 5.21 -3.09
C GLU A 100 -12.23 4.35 -3.42
N ARG A 101 -12.24 3.86 -4.66
CA ARG A 101 -13.33 3.03 -5.14
C ARG A 101 -12.83 2.03 -6.16
N TYR A 102 -13.06 0.76 -5.85
CA TYR A 102 -12.69 -0.38 -6.67
C TYR A 102 -13.92 -1.23 -6.99
N LYS A 103 -13.87 -1.93 -8.10
CA LYS A 103 -14.95 -2.78 -8.60
C LYS A 103 -14.40 -4.16 -8.93
N ASN A 104 -15.13 -5.20 -8.54
CA ASN A 104 -14.83 -6.58 -8.92
C ASN A 104 -13.40 -7.00 -8.49
N VAL A 105 -13.03 -6.65 -7.26
CA VAL A 105 -11.72 -6.95 -6.66
C VAL A 105 -11.82 -8.13 -5.72
N LYS A 106 -10.70 -8.82 -5.48
CA LYS A 106 -10.63 -9.89 -4.48
C LYS A 106 -11.20 -9.40 -3.15
N LEU A 107 -12.21 -10.10 -2.63
CA LEU A 107 -12.75 -9.87 -1.29
C LEU A 107 -11.80 -10.46 -0.23
N PRO A 108 -11.63 -9.79 0.93
CA PRO A 108 -10.96 -10.40 2.07
C PRO A 108 -11.65 -11.69 2.50
N LEU A 109 -10.87 -12.55 3.16
CA LEU A 109 -11.33 -13.83 3.68
C LEU A 109 -12.43 -13.67 4.73
N SER A 110 -12.33 -12.65 5.59
CA SER A 110 -13.35 -12.29 6.59
C SER A 110 -14.71 -12.04 5.93
N VAL A 111 -14.75 -11.16 4.93
CA VAL A 111 -15.96 -10.83 4.16
C VAL A 111 -16.47 -12.06 3.42
N SER A 112 -15.59 -12.82 2.77
CA SER A 112 -15.95 -14.04 2.03
C SER A 112 -16.59 -15.10 2.93
N LYS A 113 -16.02 -15.32 4.13
CA LYS A 113 -16.57 -16.26 5.13
C LYS A 113 -17.94 -15.82 5.61
N ALA A 114 -18.10 -14.55 5.99
CA ALA A 114 -19.38 -14.01 6.44
C ALA A 114 -20.48 -14.15 5.38
N LEU A 115 -20.14 -13.99 4.09
CA LEU A 115 -21.09 -14.20 3.00
C LEU A 115 -21.51 -15.66 2.86
N VAL A 116 -20.57 -16.61 2.89
CA VAL A 116 -20.87 -18.04 2.76
C VAL A 116 -21.73 -18.53 3.92
N GLU A 117 -21.45 -18.08 5.14
CA GLU A 117 -22.21 -18.44 6.35
C GLU A 117 -23.65 -17.90 6.31
N ARG A 118 -23.83 -16.64 5.91
CA ARG A 118 -25.14 -15.99 5.93
C ARG A 118 -25.98 -16.24 4.67
N PHE A 119 -25.33 -16.42 3.53
CA PHE A 119 -25.98 -16.56 2.22
C PHE A 119 -25.44 -17.78 1.48
N PRO A 120 -25.66 -19.00 1.99
CA PRO A 120 -25.20 -20.22 1.34
C PRO A 120 -25.81 -20.38 -0.06
N ASN A 121 -24.99 -20.83 -1.02
CA ASN A 121 -25.35 -21.00 -2.44
C ASN A 121 -25.69 -19.70 -3.20
N TRP A 122 -25.36 -18.53 -2.66
CA TRP A 122 -25.43 -17.27 -3.41
C TRP A 122 -24.07 -16.95 -4.05
N ALA A 123 -24.09 -16.53 -5.31
CA ALA A 123 -22.90 -16.07 -6.02
C ALA A 123 -22.74 -14.54 -5.88
N VAL A 124 -21.50 -14.05 -5.76
CA VAL A 124 -21.20 -12.62 -5.84
C VAL A 124 -21.15 -12.24 -7.33
N ASP A 125 -22.16 -11.53 -7.82
CA ASP A 125 -22.23 -11.03 -9.20
C ASP A 125 -21.37 -9.77 -9.38
N LYS A 126 -21.40 -8.86 -8.40
CA LYS A 126 -20.62 -7.62 -8.42
C LYS A 126 -20.19 -7.23 -7.02
N ASP A 127 -18.98 -6.69 -6.90
CA ASP A 127 -18.53 -6.01 -5.70
C ASP A 127 -18.07 -4.58 -5.99
N ILE A 128 -18.25 -3.72 -5.00
CA ILE A 128 -17.67 -2.39 -4.93
C ILE A 128 -16.99 -2.28 -3.57
N TYR A 129 -15.66 -2.25 -3.60
CA TYR A 129 -14.83 -1.94 -2.44
C TYR A 129 -14.61 -0.43 -2.38
N LYS A 130 -14.85 0.17 -1.21
CA LYS A 130 -14.60 1.59 -0.94
C LYS A 130 -13.70 1.74 0.25
N VAL A 131 -12.74 2.65 0.14
CA VAL A 131 -11.88 3.09 1.23
C VAL A 131 -11.99 4.59 1.34
N SER A 132 -12.04 5.10 2.57
CA SER A 132 -11.76 6.50 2.85
C SER A 132 -10.82 6.59 4.03
N TYR A 133 -9.89 7.52 3.97
CA TYR A 133 -8.98 7.85 5.05
C TYR A 133 -8.98 9.37 5.21
N SER A 134 -8.91 9.85 6.45
CA SER A 134 -8.88 11.29 6.74
C SER A 134 -8.02 11.59 7.96
N GLU A 135 -7.26 12.67 7.87
CA GLU A 135 -6.72 13.41 9.01
C GLU A 135 -7.79 14.42 9.49
N PRO A 136 -7.91 14.74 10.80
CA PRO A 136 -7.10 14.33 11.96
C PRO A 136 -7.50 13.02 12.63
N GLU A 137 -8.58 12.36 12.20
CA GLU A 137 -9.04 11.12 12.84
C GLU A 137 -8.02 9.99 12.66
N TRP A 138 -7.21 10.03 11.59
CA TRP A 138 -6.28 8.98 11.21
C TRP A 138 -6.97 7.61 11.09
N GLU A 139 -8.27 7.59 10.83
CA GLU A 139 -9.05 6.37 10.72
C GLU A 139 -9.34 6.06 9.24
N SER A 140 -9.27 4.78 8.89
CA SER A 140 -9.77 4.31 7.61
C SER A 140 -11.15 3.67 7.75
N LYS A 141 -12.01 3.93 6.77
CA LYS A 141 -13.31 3.26 6.64
C LYS A 141 -13.35 2.44 5.37
N LYS A 142 -13.41 1.13 5.54
CA LYS A 142 -13.45 0.14 4.47
C LYS A 142 -14.83 -0.49 4.40
N THR A 143 -15.47 -0.44 3.23
CA THR A 143 -16.79 -1.04 3.04
C THR A 143 -16.88 -1.79 1.72
N TYR A 144 -17.60 -2.91 1.75
CA TYR A 144 -17.85 -3.76 0.60
C TYR A 144 -19.33 -3.74 0.29
N LYS A 145 -19.71 -3.28 -0.90
CA LYS A 145 -21.09 -3.35 -1.39
C LYS A 145 -21.18 -4.47 -2.40
N LEU A 146 -22.02 -5.46 -2.13
CA LEU A 146 -22.06 -6.71 -2.84
C LEU A 146 -23.44 -6.91 -3.44
N LYS A 147 -23.49 -7.29 -4.72
CA LYS A 147 -24.69 -7.79 -5.36
C LYS A 147 -24.58 -9.31 -5.42
N LEU A 148 -25.48 -10.00 -4.74
CA LEU A 148 -25.53 -11.45 -4.71
C LEU A 148 -26.68 -11.95 -5.57
N THR A 149 -26.49 -13.09 -6.22
CA THR A 149 -27.48 -13.74 -7.07
C THR A 149 -27.64 -15.21 -6.72
N ASN A 150 -28.88 -15.70 -6.76
CA ASN A 150 -29.23 -17.11 -6.60
C ASN A 150 -30.41 -17.43 -7.52
N GLY A 151 -30.12 -18.05 -8.66
CA GLY A 151 -31.06 -18.15 -9.78
C GLY A 151 -31.50 -16.76 -10.24
N GLU A 152 -32.81 -16.53 -10.29
CA GLU A 152 -33.41 -15.24 -10.68
C GLU A 152 -33.44 -14.21 -9.55
N LYS A 153 -33.13 -14.61 -8.30
CA LYS A 153 -33.17 -13.72 -7.15
C LYS A 153 -31.89 -12.91 -7.06
N THR A 154 -32.03 -11.64 -6.72
CA THR A 154 -30.92 -10.71 -6.46
C THR A 154 -31.09 -10.05 -5.11
N ILE A 155 -30.03 -9.99 -4.32
CA ILE A 155 -29.96 -9.18 -3.10
C ILE A 155 -28.72 -8.28 -3.12
N ARG A 156 -28.80 -7.16 -2.42
CA ARG A 156 -27.66 -6.29 -2.18
C ARG A 156 -27.35 -6.27 -0.70
N VAL A 157 -26.10 -6.53 -0.36
CA VAL A 157 -25.62 -6.51 1.01
C VAL A 157 -24.42 -5.58 1.11
N LYS A 158 -24.17 -5.10 2.32
CA LYS A 158 -23.04 -4.25 2.63
C LYS A 158 -22.34 -4.81 3.86
N THR A 159 -21.01 -4.86 3.83
CA THR A 159 -20.20 -5.24 4.99
C THR A 159 -19.09 -4.21 5.24
N ASP A 160 -18.54 -4.23 6.44
CA ASP A 160 -17.21 -3.70 6.72
C ASP A 160 -16.11 -4.71 6.32
N GLN A 161 -14.86 -4.42 6.69
CA GLN A 161 -13.69 -5.27 6.44
C GLN A 161 -13.67 -6.57 7.25
N ASP A 162 -14.34 -6.61 8.38
CA ASP A 162 -14.35 -7.76 9.29
C ASP A 162 -15.49 -8.73 8.94
N GLY A 163 -16.32 -8.37 7.95
CA GLY A 163 -17.46 -9.16 7.52
C GLY A 163 -18.74 -8.89 8.31
N ASN A 164 -18.76 -7.83 9.14
CA ASN A 164 -20.00 -7.43 9.80
C ASN A 164 -20.92 -6.75 8.79
N PHE A 165 -22.18 -7.17 8.76
CA PHE A 165 -23.17 -6.62 7.86
C PHE A 165 -23.72 -5.28 8.38
N LEU A 166 -23.82 -4.29 7.48
CA LEU A 166 -24.19 -2.89 7.75
C LEU A 166 -25.55 -2.50 7.19
#